data_AF-A0A0P5R050-F1
#
_entry.id   AF-A0A0P5R050-F1
#
_cell.length_a   1.000
_cell.length_b   1.000
_cell.length_c   1.000
_cell.angle_alpha   90.00
_cell.angle_beta   90.00
_cell.angle_gamma   90.00
#
_symmetry.space_group_name_H-M   'P 1'
#
loop_
_entity.id
_entity.type
_entity.pdbx_description
1 polymer ?
#
loop_
_entity_poly.entity_id
_entity_poly.type
_entity_poly.pdbx_seq_one_letter_code
_entity_poly.pdbx_strand_id
1 'polypeptide(L)'
;MRTGIIDEMQENQLSDEEYVIYRTKNSHKHDLATAKAWMITAKTLFPRNFAVQLEAYTTQKSANNPKEAARYFSSLFFDFPNEAELWEEVQQITCALQKANGNIISQFHCDMFSHMLTEVQHQLLLAMAERAEDTLEHCRLMLVLLSMLPQFVDTHGKKLADTLLTSEKHSTYQTPVNCFRKLLVVDLLPTLLSSRTIDVPQKQLYRLILKSVDFYVSWFASGSTLIQGVEESELKAEEAWTNLFKIMFAMGRKLGWELSSMFSINNRELMCQNLWSFYHSTPLGGEDSPNFRQLIYCTTVVLVESLYEYVRKINPLSFQIPNQGNKVDYTPLLLVPAILPSRDNDQEPVLKRRKDDSSSSYSTLNVTVTKGCHVPTATTLLSSFLTAVSCWELLQQTEELRSEFAKICSHLHTETWLWLPSFVADVLLYQGLYSEALTKLQSLSSTLLNPQSLLLKSAGISFCLRNHFAATEKILHVIADLSAESSDPSGHLTIIPCSSSPHGKVFIICQKDV
;
A
#
# COMPACT_ATOMS: atom_id res chain seq x y z
N MET A 1 -49.28 -27.02 41.71
CA MET A 1 -49.80 -28.34 41.29
C MET A 1 -50.21 -28.41 39.81
N ARG A 2 -50.68 -27.33 39.16
CA ARG A 2 -51.00 -27.36 37.71
C ARG A 2 -49.81 -27.13 36.76
N THR A 3 -48.68 -26.61 37.25
CA THR A 3 -47.44 -26.47 36.46
C THR A 3 -46.66 -27.78 36.37
N GLY A 4 -46.68 -28.62 37.42
CA GLY A 4 -45.97 -29.91 37.42
C GLY A 4 -46.59 -30.99 36.52
N ILE A 5 -47.91 -30.94 36.30
CA ILE A 5 -48.61 -31.94 35.46
C ILE A 5 -48.31 -31.73 33.96
N ILE A 6 -47.95 -30.51 33.55
CA ILE A 6 -47.59 -30.22 32.14
C ILE A 6 -46.14 -30.64 31.87
N ASP A 7 -45.23 -30.47 32.83
CA ASP A 7 -43.84 -30.98 32.75
C ASP A 7 -43.82 -32.53 32.74
N GLU A 8 -44.58 -33.20 33.61
CA GLU A 8 -44.65 -34.68 33.67
C GLU A 8 -45.20 -35.34 32.39
N MET A 9 -46.07 -34.64 31.65
CA MET A 9 -46.61 -35.16 30.38
C MET A 9 -45.64 -35.04 29.21
N GLN A 10 -44.69 -34.10 29.26
CA GLN A 10 -43.57 -34.03 28.30
C GLN A 10 -42.43 -35.00 28.68
N GLU A 11 -42.26 -35.33 29.97
CA GLU A 11 -41.23 -36.25 30.47
C GLU A 11 -41.38 -37.70 29.97
N ASN A 12 -42.61 -38.18 29.77
CA ASN A 12 -42.88 -39.57 29.38
C ASN A 12 -42.69 -39.88 27.88
N GLN A 13 -42.30 -38.90 27.06
CA GLN A 13 -42.06 -39.08 25.62
C GLN A 13 -40.61 -38.83 25.20
N LEU A 14 -39.73 -38.47 26.13
CA LEU A 14 -38.32 -38.20 25.86
C LEU A 14 -37.53 -39.50 25.85
N SER A 15 -36.60 -39.65 24.91
CA SER A 15 -35.59 -40.70 24.96
C SER A 15 -34.78 -40.60 26.25
N ASP A 16 -34.24 -41.71 26.77
CA ASP A 16 -33.42 -41.74 28.00
C ASP A 16 -32.29 -40.68 27.98
N GLU A 17 -31.79 -40.37 26.79
CA GLU A 17 -30.74 -39.39 26.51
C GLU A 17 -31.27 -37.94 26.63
N GLU A 18 -32.44 -37.68 26.06
CA GLU A 18 -33.13 -36.38 26.10
C GLU A 18 -33.65 -36.08 27.51
N TYR A 19 -34.04 -37.12 28.25
CA TYR A 19 -34.46 -37.01 29.64
C TYR A 19 -33.33 -36.50 30.54
N VAL A 20 -32.13 -37.07 30.41
CA VAL A 20 -30.98 -36.64 31.23
C VAL A 20 -30.51 -35.22 30.85
N ILE A 21 -30.60 -34.85 29.57
CA ILE A 21 -30.36 -33.47 29.09
C ILE A 21 -31.40 -32.49 29.67
N TYR A 22 -32.69 -32.84 29.62
CA TYR A 22 -33.78 -32.06 30.19
C TYR A 22 -33.59 -31.84 31.69
N ARG A 23 -33.24 -32.91 32.44
CA ARG A 23 -32.94 -32.83 33.87
C ARG A 23 -31.73 -31.96 34.17
N THR A 24 -30.72 -31.94 33.30
CA THR A 24 -29.57 -31.04 33.43
C THR A 24 -29.98 -29.57 33.26
N LYS A 25 -30.76 -29.24 32.22
CA LYS A 25 -31.26 -27.88 31.95
C LYS A 25 -32.16 -27.35 33.07
N ASN A 26 -33.04 -28.20 33.59
CA ASN A 26 -33.96 -27.81 34.66
C ASN A 26 -33.20 -27.59 35.98
N SER A 27 -32.22 -28.46 36.29
CA SER A 27 -31.39 -28.33 37.50
C SER A 27 -30.47 -27.10 37.46
N HIS A 28 -30.03 -26.66 36.27
CA HIS A 28 -29.18 -25.48 36.12
C HIS A 28 -29.84 -24.18 36.63
N LYS A 29 -31.18 -24.12 36.66
CA LYS A 29 -31.94 -22.98 37.20
C LYS A 29 -31.98 -22.92 38.72
N HIS A 30 -31.70 -24.04 39.39
CA HIS A 30 -31.89 -24.21 40.83
C HIS A 30 -30.58 -24.46 41.58
N ASP A 31 -29.68 -25.27 41.02
CA ASP A 31 -28.37 -25.57 41.62
C ASP A 31 -27.34 -26.05 40.56
N LEU A 32 -26.18 -25.41 40.58
CA LEU A 32 -25.07 -25.71 39.67
C LEU A 32 -24.40 -27.06 39.98
N ALA A 33 -24.40 -27.52 41.23
CA ALA A 33 -23.74 -28.76 41.62
C ALA A 33 -24.53 -30.00 41.15
N THR A 34 -25.86 -29.99 41.34
CA THR A 34 -26.75 -31.03 40.81
C THR A 34 -26.75 -31.08 39.28
N ALA A 35 -26.73 -29.93 38.59
CA ALA A 35 -26.59 -29.90 37.14
C ALA A 35 -25.28 -30.57 36.67
N LYS A 36 -24.15 -30.33 37.37
CA LYS A 36 -22.88 -31.00 37.09
C LYS A 36 -22.93 -32.51 37.34
N ALA A 37 -23.58 -32.95 38.41
CA ALA A 37 -23.74 -34.38 38.71
C ALA A 37 -24.57 -35.11 37.64
N TRP A 38 -25.68 -34.50 37.19
CA TRP A 38 -26.49 -35.02 36.09
C TRP A 38 -25.70 -35.08 34.78
N MET A 39 -24.92 -34.06 34.46
CA MET A 39 -24.06 -34.04 33.27
C MET A 39 -22.96 -35.12 33.32
N ILE A 40 -22.33 -35.34 34.47
CA ILE A 40 -21.34 -36.44 34.63
C ILE A 40 -22.02 -37.79 34.40
N THR A 41 -23.23 -37.97 34.94
CA THR A 41 -24.02 -39.20 34.79
C THR A 41 -24.44 -39.42 33.34
N ALA A 42 -24.85 -38.36 32.64
CA ALA A 42 -25.18 -38.40 31.21
C ALA A 42 -23.98 -38.89 30.39
N LYS A 43 -22.78 -38.35 30.67
CA LYS A 43 -21.55 -38.70 29.95
C LYS A 43 -21.06 -40.11 30.23
N THR A 44 -21.31 -40.66 31.43
CA THR A 44 -20.96 -42.06 31.73
C THR A 44 -21.94 -43.04 31.11
N LEU A 45 -23.23 -42.70 31.03
CA LEU A 45 -24.25 -43.54 30.42
C LEU A 45 -24.21 -43.49 28.89
N PHE A 46 -23.96 -42.32 28.31
CA PHE A 46 -24.00 -42.07 26.87
C PHE A 46 -22.73 -41.37 26.35
N PRO A 47 -21.54 -42.00 26.46
CA PRO A 47 -20.26 -41.37 26.15
C PRO A 47 -20.06 -41.04 24.66
N ARG A 48 -20.83 -41.64 23.74
CA ARG A 48 -20.75 -41.42 22.29
C ARG A 48 -22.01 -40.77 21.71
N ASN A 49 -22.81 -40.11 22.55
CA ASN A 49 -23.97 -39.38 22.06
C ASN A 49 -23.62 -37.90 21.85
N PHE A 50 -23.86 -37.42 20.63
CA PHE A 50 -23.67 -36.02 20.25
C PHE A 50 -24.46 -35.05 21.13
N ALA A 51 -25.74 -35.30 21.39
CA ALA A 51 -26.61 -34.40 22.15
C ALA A 51 -26.13 -34.19 23.61
N VAL A 52 -25.65 -35.25 24.25
CA VAL A 52 -25.12 -35.19 25.63
C VAL A 52 -23.79 -34.44 25.67
N GLN A 53 -22.91 -34.67 24.69
CA GLN A 53 -21.64 -33.97 24.62
C GLN A 53 -21.79 -32.49 24.23
N LEU A 54 -22.73 -32.17 23.32
CA LEU A 54 -23.05 -30.80 22.92
C LEU A 54 -23.67 -30.01 24.08
N GLU A 55 -24.51 -30.65 24.91
CA GLU A 55 -25.05 -30.02 26.10
C GLU A 55 -23.96 -29.74 27.15
N ALA A 56 -22.98 -30.65 27.29
CA ALA A 56 -21.81 -30.43 28.15
C ALA A 56 -21.01 -29.20 27.69
N TYR A 57 -20.81 -29.05 26.37
CA TYR A 57 -20.18 -27.89 25.76
C TYR A 57 -20.98 -26.60 26.00
N THR A 58 -22.29 -26.63 25.71
CA THR A 58 -23.19 -25.47 25.84
C THR A 58 -23.26 -24.96 27.28
N THR A 59 -23.23 -25.89 28.25
CA THR A 59 -23.17 -25.55 29.69
C THR A 59 -21.85 -24.85 30.07
N GLN A 60 -20.72 -25.19 29.42
CA GLN A 60 -19.46 -24.47 29.64
C GLN A 60 -19.40 -23.14 28.91
N LYS A 61 -20.03 -23.04 27.72
CA LYS A 61 -20.22 -21.78 26.98
C LYS A 61 -21.04 -20.79 27.80
N SER A 62 -22.16 -21.21 28.38
CA SER A 62 -23.00 -20.37 29.27
C SER A 62 -22.30 -19.98 30.58
N ALA A 63 -21.40 -20.83 31.08
CA ALA A 63 -20.58 -20.56 32.26
C ALA A 63 -19.35 -19.65 31.98
N ASN A 64 -19.16 -19.18 30.74
CA ASN A 64 -18.02 -18.37 30.30
C ASN A 64 -16.65 -18.98 30.65
N ASN A 65 -16.51 -20.31 30.49
CA ASN A 65 -15.26 -21.02 30.77
C ASN A 65 -14.60 -21.54 29.47
N PRO A 66 -13.75 -20.74 28.81
CA PRO A 66 -13.20 -21.05 27.49
C PRO A 66 -12.28 -22.28 27.50
N LYS A 67 -11.62 -22.58 28.62
CA LYS A 67 -10.67 -23.70 28.75
C LYS A 67 -11.36 -25.06 28.68
N GLU A 68 -12.39 -25.24 29.48
CA GLU A 68 -13.15 -26.50 29.48
C GLU A 68 -14.03 -26.61 28.23
N ALA A 69 -14.58 -25.49 27.74
CA ALA A 69 -15.28 -25.46 26.46
C ALA A 69 -14.39 -25.93 25.30
N ALA A 70 -13.13 -25.47 25.24
CA ALA A 70 -12.16 -25.90 24.22
C ALA A 70 -11.89 -27.41 24.25
N ARG A 71 -11.81 -28.02 25.45
CA ARG A 71 -11.62 -29.47 25.59
C ARG A 71 -12.84 -30.26 25.10
N TYR A 72 -14.04 -29.85 25.50
CA TYR A 72 -15.27 -30.50 25.06
C TYR A 72 -15.46 -30.38 23.56
N PHE A 73 -15.23 -29.19 23.02
CA PHE A 73 -15.30 -28.92 21.60
C PHE A 73 -14.26 -29.75 20.81
N SER A 74 -13.03 -29.89 21.33
CA SER A 74 -12.02 -30.74 20.69
C SER A 74 -12.46 -32.20 20.60
N SER A 75 -13.10 -32.76 21.63
CA SER A 75 -13.66 -34.12 21.59
C SER A 75 -14.78 -34.23 20.56
N LEU A 76 -15.73 -33.29 20.61
CA LEU A 76 -16.87 -33.23 19.68
C LEU A 76 -16.42 -33.18 18.21
N PHE A 77 -15.39 -32.38 17.92
CA PHE A 77 -14.88 -32.19 16.56
C PHE A 77 -14.35 -33.47 15.92
N PHE A 78 -13.65 -34.32 16.68
CA PHE A 78 -13.14 -35.60 16.17
C PHE A 78 -14.19 -36.70 16.17
N ASP A 79 -15.04 -36.74 17.19
CA ASP A 79 -15.99 -37.83 17.38
C ASP A 79 -17.21 -37.70 16.44
N PHE A 80 -17.60 -36.47 16.02
CA PHE A 80 -18.83 -36.20 15.26
C PHE A 80 -18.65 -35.22 14.09
N PRO A 81 -17.85 -35.55 13.05
CA PRO A 81 -17.55 -34.63 11.95
C PRO A 81 -18.71 -34.34 10.98
N ASN A 82 -19.83 -35.09 11.07
CA ASN A 82 -20.95 -35.01 10.13
C ASN A 82 -22.13 -34.16 10.63
N GLU A 83 -22.09 -33.67 11.88
CA GLU A 83 -23.22 -32.99 12.51
C GLU A 83 -23.27 -31.50 12.13
N ALA A 84 -24.43 -31.02 11.65
CA ALA A 84 -24.59 -29.65 11.15
C ALA A 84 -24.42 -28.59 12.25
N GLU A 85 -24.97 -28.82 13.44
CA GLU A 85 -24.91 -27.89 14.59
C GLU A 85 -23.47 -27.62 15.03
N LEU A 86 -22.57 -28.61 14.90
CA LEU A 86 -21.15 -28.43 15.19
C LEU A 86 -20.50 -27.47 14.18
N TRP A 87 -20.84 -27.58 12.90
CA TRP A 87 -20.27 -26.74 11.85
C TRP A 87 -20.76 -25.30 11.92
N GLU A 88 -21.98 -25.06 12.41
CA GLU A 88 -22.44 -23.71 12.74
C GLU A 88 -21.57 -23.06 13.82
N GLU A 89 -21.20 -23.82 14.87
CA GLU A 89 -20.27 -23.36 15.90
C GLU A 89 -18.85 -23.13 15.35
N VAL A 90 -18.35 -24.02 14.48
CA VAL A 90 -17.06 -23.84 13.80
C VAL A 90 -17.07 -22.55 12.96
N GLN A 91 -18.16 -22.28 12.24
CA GLN A 91 -18.33 -21.05 11.47
C GLN A 91 -18.34 -19.81 12.37
N GLN A 92 -19.03 -19.85 13.51
CA GLN A 92 -19.02 -18.75 14.48
C GLN A 92 -17.62 -18.47 15.03
N ILE A 93 -16.85 -19.51 15.36
CA ILE A 93 -15.45 -19.38 15.79
C ILE A 93 -14.63 -18.70 14.70
N THR A 94 -14.78 -19.16 13.46
CA THR A 94 -13.97 -18.70 12.34
C THR A 94 -14.31 -17.25 11.93
N CYS A 95 -15.60 -16.90 11.92
CA CYS A 95 -16.04 -15.52 11.72
C CYS A 95 -15.55 -14.59 12.83
N ALA A 96 -15.49 -15.06 14.08
CA ALA A 96 -14.92 -14.30 15.19
C ALA A 96 -13.41 -14.05 15.00
N LEU A 97 -12.67 -15.05 14.50
CA LEU A 97 -11.24 -14.92 14.20
C LEU A 97 -10.96 -13.93 13.06
N GLN A 98 -11.83 -13.86 12.06
CA GLN A 98 -11.71 -12.90 10.95
C GLN A 98 -12.02 -11.45 11.37
N LYS A 99 -12.97 -11.24 12.29
CA LYS A 99 -13.46 -9.92 12.73
C LYS A 99 -12.86 -9.46 14.06
N ALA A 100 -11.55 -9.56 14.23
CA ALA A 100 -10.84 -9.41 15.52
C ALA A 100 -11.12 -8.13 16.35
N ASN A 101 -11.94 -7.18 15.87
CA ASN A 101 -12.42 -6.02 16.61
C ASN A 101 -13.94 -6.06 16.84
N GLY A 102 -14.39 -6.19 18.11
CA GLY A 102 -15.66 -5.55 18.53
C GLY A 102 -16.52 -6.20 19.61
N ASN A 103 -16.65 -7.53 19.69
CA ASN A 103 -17.74 -8.15 20.48
C ASN A 103 -17.27 -9.11 21.59
N ILE A 104 -18.02 -9.17 22.70
CA ILE A 104 -17.77 -10.11 23.82
C ILE A 104 -17.86 -11.56 23.34
N ILE A 105 -18.78 -11.84 22.40
CA ILE A 105 -18.94 -13.16 21.78
C ILE A 105 -17.70 -13.51 20.95
N SER A 106 -17.16 -12.56 20.17
CA SER A 106 -15.94 -12.81 19.40
C SER A 106 -14.72 -13.01 20.31
N GLN A 107 -14.64 -12.31 21.45
CA GLN A 107 -13.60 -12.54 22.46
C GLN A 107 -13.68 -13.94 23.06
N PHE A 108 -14.86 -14.44 23.45
CA PHE A 108 -15.00 -15.81 23.97
C PHE A 108 -14.55 -16.87 22.95
N HIS A 109 -14.96 -16.74 21.69
CA HIS A 109 -14.58 -17.70 20.65
C HIS A 109 -13.07 -17.64 20.34
N CYS A 110 -12.47 -16.45 20.34
CA CYS A 110 -11.01 -16.30 20.22
C CYS A 110 -10.27 -16.91 21.43
N ASP A 111 -10.76 -16.69 22.64
CA ASP A 111 -10.19 -17.25 23.86
C ASP A 111 -10.31 -18.78 23.85
N MET A 112 -11.47 -19.33 23.50
CA MET A 112 -11.68 -20.76 23.36
C MET A 112 -10.71 -21.35 22.31
N PHE A 113 -10.57 -20.69 21.16
CA PHE A 113 -9.64 -21.12 20.13
C PHE A 113 -8.21 -21.16 20.65
N SER A 114 -7.75 -20.13 21.36
CA SER A 114 -6.39 -20.06 21.92
C SER A 114 -6.05 -21.18 22.92
N HIS A 115 -7.07 -21.75 23.58
CA HIS A 115 -6.91 -22.85 24.55
C HIS A 115 -6.99 -24.24 23.91
N MET A 116 -7.34 -24.35 22.62
CA MET A 116 -7.30 -25.61 21.89
C MET A 116 -5.85 -26.04 21.59
N LEU A 117 -5.65 -27.34 21.40
CA LEU A 117 -4.36 -27.86 20.95
C LEU A 117 -4.08 -27.40 19.51
N THR A 118 -2.81 -27.13 19.20
CA THR A 118 -2.38 -26.65 17.87
C THR A 118 -2.82 -27.54 16.71
N GLU A 119 -2.83 -28.86 16.91
CA GLU A 119 -3.33 -29.82 15.92
C GLU A 119 -4.82 -29.61 15.62
N VAL A 120 -5.63 -29.37 16.65
CA VAL A 120 -7.07 -29.14 16.53
C VAL A 120 -7.35 -27.80 15.87
N GLN A 121 -6.62 -26.76 16.26
CA GLN A 121 -6.67 -25.43 15.63
C GLN A 121 -6.37 -25.51 14.13
N HIS A 122 -5.33 -26.26 13.76
CA HIS A 122 -4.91 -26.45 12.38
C HIS A 122 -5.95 -27.22 11.56
N GLN A 123 -6.41 -28.36 12.05
CA GLN A 123 -7.40 -29.18 11.34
C GLN A 123 -8.75 -28.49 11.21
N LEU A 124 -9.19 -27.74 12.22
CA LEU A 124 -10.43 -26.98 12.16
C LEU A 124 -10.39 -25.92 11.06
N LEU A 125 -9.33 -25.11 11.02
CA LEU A 125 -9.19 -24.05 10.00
C LEU A 125 -9.00 -24.62 8.60
N LEU A 126 -8.26 -25.73 8.46
CA LEU A 126 -8.14 -26.44 7.18
C LEU A 126 -9.49 -26.99 6.70
N ALA A 127 -10.23 -27.69 7.56
CA ALA A 127 -11.50 -28.27 7.19
C ALA A 127 -12.52 -27.19 6.78
N MET A 128 -12.50 -26.03 7.43
CA MET A 128 -13.30 -24.87 7.02
C MET A 128 -12.86 -24.32 5.67
N ALA A 129 -11.55 -24.17 5.44
CA ALA A 129 -11.04 -23.69 4.16
C ALA A 129 -11.40 -24.65 3.01
N GLU A 130 -11.35 -25.96 3.23
CA GLU A 130 -11.73 -26.98 2.22
C GLU A 130 -13.23 -26.99 1.89
N ARG A 131 -14.07 -26.55 2.83
CA ARG A 131 -15.53 -26.45 2.68
C ARG A 131 -16.00 -25.10 2.16
N ALA A 132 -15.09 -24.15 1.92
CA ALA A 132 -15.44 -22.83 1.41
C ALA A 132 -16.10 -22.93 0.02
N GLU A 133 -17.20 -22.20 -0.18
CA GLU A 133 -17.95 -22.22 -1.44
C GLU A 133 -17.21 -21.48 -2.56
N ASP A 134 -16.47 -20.41 -2.21
CA ASP A 134 -15.75 -19.57 -3.13
C ASP A 134 -14.24 -19.50 -2.82
N THR A 135 -13.47 -19.25 -3.88
CA THR A 135 -12.01 -19.22 -3.79
C THR A 135 -11.48 -18.06 -2.94
N LEU A 136 -12.22 -16.95 -2.83
CA LEU A 136 -11.81 -15.79 -2.04
C LEU A 136 -11.94 -16.09 -0.55
N GLU A 137 -13.06 -16.69 -0.12
CA GLU A 137 -13.22 -17.13 1.27
C GLU A 137 -12.22 -18.22 1.64
N HIS A 138 -11.99 -19.19 0.74
CA HIS A 138 -10.90 -20.16 0.92
C HIS A 138 -9.56 -19.47 1.22
N CYS A 139 -9.21 -18.45 0.43
CA CYS A 139 -7.96 -17.72 0.65
C CYS A 139 -7.94 -16.94 1.97
N ARG A 140 -9.05 -16.29 2.37
CA ARG A 140 -9.16 -15.58 3.66
C ARG A 140 -8.98 -16.53 4.84
N LEU A 141 -9.62 -17.69 4.79
CA LEU A 141 -9.52 -18.73 5.83
C LEU A 141 -8.10 -19.28 5.94
N MET A 142 -7.45 -19.54 4.80
CA MET A 142 -6.05 -19.96 4.79
C MET A 142 -5.12 -18.86 5.33
N LEU A 143 -5.43 -17.58 5.12
CA LEU A 143 -4.65 -16.49 5.72
C LEU A 143 -4.79 -16.42 7.24
N VAL A 144 -5.99 -16.64 7.77
CA VAL A 144 -6.21 -16.74 9.22
C VAL A 144 -5.39 -17.90 9.81
N LEU A 145 -5.36 -19.04 9.13
CA LEU A 145 -4.52 -20.17 9.54
C LEU A 145 -3.04 -19.78 9.60
N LEU A 146 -2.52 -19.12 8.57
CA LEU A 146 -1.10 -18.77 8.49
C LEU A 146 -0.70 -17.64 9.45
N SER A 147 -1.59 -16.69 9.72
CA SER A 147 -1.33 -15.60 10.66
C SER A 147 -1.36 -16.08 12.10
N MET A 148 -2.27 -17.00 12.43
CA MET A 148 -2.41 -17.56 13.78
C MET A 148 -1.42 -18.69 14.07
N LEU A 149 -1.04 -19.47 13.06
CA LEU A 149 -0.13 -20.60 13.18
C LEU A 149 1.07 -20.49 12.22
N PRO A 150 2.03 -19.58 12.49
CA PRO A 150 3.16 -19.31 11.59
C PRO A 150 4.05 -20.52 11.28
N GLN A 151 3.99 -21.58 12.09
CA GLN A 151 4.73 -22.82 11.87
C GLN A 151 4.28 -23.60 10.61
N PHE A 152 3.05 -23.36 10.11
CA PHE A 152 2.54 -24.05 8.92
C PHE A 152 2.73 -23.26 7.61
N VAL A 153 3.40 -22.11 7.66
CA VAL A 153 3.61 -21.25 6.49
C VAL A 153 4.49 -21.94 5.44
N ASP A 154 5.43 -22.80 5.85
CA ASP A 154 6.22 -23.63 4.92
C ASP A 154 5.36 -24.61 4.12
N THR A 155 4.32 -25.16 4.75
CA THR A 155 3.46 -26.19 4.17
C THR A 155 2.44 -25.60 3.20
N HIS A 156 1.81 -24.48 3.59
CA HIS A 156 0.64 -23.94 2.88
C HIS A 156 0.88 -22.59 2.21
N GLY A 157 1.87 -21.81 2.67
CA GLY A 157 2.07 -20.43 2.23
C GLY A 157 2.39 -20.28 0.73
N LYS A 158 3.26 -21.14 0.18
CA LYS A 158 3.58 -21.12 -1.26
C LYS A 158 2.37 -21.45 -2.12
N LYS A 159 1.62 -22.51 -1.74
CA LYS A 159 0.41 -22.93 -2.44
C LYS A 159 -0.63 -21.82 -2.43
N LEU A 160 -0.83 -21.17 -1.29
CA LEU A 160 -1.76 -20.05 -1.17
C LEU A 160 -1.37 -18.87 -2.08
N ALA A 161 -0.07 -18.52 -2.13
CA ALA A 161 0.41 -17.48 -3.04
C ALA A 161 0.14 -17.83 -4.51
N ASP A 162 0.35 -19.08 -4.91
CA ASP A 162 0.08 -19.56 -6.26
C ASP A 162 -1.43 -19.58 -6.57
N THR A 163 -2.27 -19.98 -5.62
CA THR A 163 -3.73 -19.92 -5.74
C THR A 163 -4.20 -18.48 -5.93
N LEU A 164 -3.75 -17.54 -5.10
CA LEU A 164 -4.09 -16.11 -5.23
C LEU A 164 -3.68 -15.54 -6.59
N LEU A 165 -2.46 -15.84 -7.06
CA LEU A 165 -1.97 -15.41 -8.37
C LEU A 165 -2.76 -16.03 -9.53
N THR A 166 -3.23 -17.27 -9.37
CA THR A 166 -4.01 -17.97 -10.39
C THR A 166 -5.45 -17.47 -10.41
N SER A 167 -6.08 -17.30 -9.26
CA SER A 167 -7.44 -16.77 -9.13
C SER A 167 -7.53 -15.35 -9.68
N GLU A 168 -6.55 -14.49 -9.40
CA GLU A 168 -6.52 -13.14 -9.96
C GLU A 168 -6.49 -13.15 -11.50
N LYS A 169 -5.69 -14.03 -12.12
CA LYS A 169 -5.61 -14.12 -13.60
C LYS A 169 -6.93 -14.53 -14.27
N HIS A 170 -7.74 -15.33 -13.59
CA HIS A 170 -9.03 -15.81 -14.12
C HIS A 170 -10.20 -14.94 -13.64
N SER A 171 -9.94 -13.98 -12.76
CA SER A 171 -10.95 -13.04 -12.29
C SER A 171 -11.28 -11.99 -13.34
N THR A 172 -12.42 -11.32 -13.17
CA THR A 172 -12.86 -10.23 -14.04
C THR A 172 -12.21 -8.88 -13.69
N TYR A 173 -11.30 -8.83 -12.72
CA TYR A 173 -10.68 -7.59 -12.27
C TYR A 173 -9.67 -7.09 -13.31
N GLN A 174 -9.89 -5.85 -13.78
CA GLN A 174 -9.07 -5.22 -14.82
C GLN A 174 -7.92 -4.39 -14.26
N THR A 175 -7.93 -4.12 -12.95
CA THR A 175 -6.91 -3.30 -12.28
C THR A 175 -6.12 -4.14 -11.28
N PRO A 176 -4.85 -3.79 -11.02
CA PRO A 176 -4.04 -4.46 -10.00
C PRO A 176 -4.56 -4.18 -8.58
N VAL A 177 -5.41 -3.17 -8.38
CA VAL A 177 -6.01 -2.81 -7.09
C VAL A 177 -7.30 -3.61 -6.85
N ASN A 178 -7.12 -4.89 -6.53
CA ASN A 178 -8.22 -5.84 -6.30
C ASN A 178 -8.03 -6.65 -5.01
N CYS A 179 -9.08 -7.36 -4.58
CA CYS A 179 -9.09 -8.14 -3.36
C CYS A 179 -8.02 -9.25 -3.31
N PHE A 180 -7.79 -9.99 -4.41
CA PHE A 180 -6.77 -11.04 -4.46
C PHE A 180 -5.35 -10.46 -4.30
N ARG A 181 -5.06 -9.32 -4.95
CA ARG A 181 -3.78 -8.64 -4.82
C ARG A 181 -3.61 -8.06 -3.41
N LYS A 182 -4.66 -7.52 -2.78
CA LYS A 182 -4.64 -7.08 -1.38
C LYS A 182 -4.25 -8.25 -0.47
N LEU A 183 -4.97 -9.37 -0.55
CA LEU A 183 -4.71 -10.58 0.25
C LEU A 183 -3.27 -11.08 0.06
N LEU A 184 -2.75 -11.05 -1.17
CA LEU A 184 -1.38 -11.43 -1.45
C LEU A 184 -0.37 -10.45 -0.85
N VAL A 185 -0.50 -9.16 -1.14
CA VAL A 185 0.54 -8.16 -0.87
C VAL A 185 0.52 -7.66 0.56
N VAL A 186 -0.67 -7.44 1.11
CA VAL A 186 -0.87 -6.83 2.43
C VAL A 186 -0.90 -7.89 3.52
N ASP A 187 -1.54 -9.04 3.29
CA ASP A 187 -1.80 -10.03 4.34
C ASP A 187 -0.83 -11.22 4.27
N LEU A 188 -0.60 -11.78 3.08
CA LEU A 188 0.23 -12.98 2.91
C LEU A 188 1.74 -12.68 2.89
N LEU A 189 2.19 -11.68 2.12
CA LEU A 189 3.62 -11.43 1.98
C LEU A 189 4.33 -11.12 3.31
N PRO A 190 3.78 -10.30 4.23
CA PRO A 190 4.44 -10.07 5.52
C PRO A 190 4.63 -11.34 6.34
N THR A 191 3.66 -12.26 6.33
CA THR A 191 3.75 -13.55 7.04
C THR A 191 4.75 -14.50 6.36
N LEU A 192 4.72 -14.59 5.03
CA LEU A 192 5.68 -15.38 4.24
C LEU A 192 7.13 -14.92 4.46
N LEU A 193 7.38 -13.62 4.41
CA LEU A 193 8.72 -13.05 4.47
C LEU A 193 9.30 -13.08 5.88
N SER A 194 8.44 -13.06 6.91
CA SER A 194 8.84 -13.20 8.31
C SER A 194 9.34 -14.61 8.63
N SER A 195 8.86 -15.63 7.91
CA SER A 195 9.32 -17.01 8.08
C SER A 195 10.75 -17.18 7.54
N ARG A 196 11.64 -17.73 8.37
CA ARG A 196 13.05 -17.99 8.00
C ARG A 196 13.21 -19.25 7.15
N THR A 197 12.34 -20.23 7.35
CA THR A 197 12.41 -21.58 6.78
C THR A 197 11.90 -21.65 5.34
N ILE A 198 11.05 -20.71 4.94
CA ILE A 198 10.51 -20.66 3.58
C ILE A 198 11.62 -20.30 2.60
N ASP A 199 11.90 -21.26 1.71
CA ASP A 199 12.74 -21.08 0.54
C ASP A 199 11.89 -20.77 -0.70
N VAL A 200 11.73 -19.48 -1.03
CA VAL A 200 11.04 -19.04 -2.25
C VAL A 200 12.07 -18.81 -3.35
N PRO A 201 11.90 -19.38 -4.56
CA PRO A 201 12.83 -19.17 -5.66
C PRO A 201 13.04 -17.68 -5.98
N GLN A 202 14.28 -17.27 -6.26
CA GLN A 202 14.62 -15.87 -6.55
C GLN A 202 13.75 -15.25 -7.65
N LYS A 203 13.49 -15.98 -8.73
CA LYS A 203 12.60 -15.54 -9.82
C LYS A 203 11.19 -15.20 -9.34
N GLN A 204 10.68 -15.97 -8.37
CA GLN A 204 9.36 -15.71 -7.79
C GLN A 204 9.41 -14.49 -6.86
N LEU A 205 10.49 -14.29 -6.10
CA LEU A 205 10.68 -13.08 -5.29
C LEU A 205 10.69 -11.82 -6.15
N TYR A 206 11.44 -11.77 -7.26
CA TYR A 206 11.42 -10.62 -8.17
C TYR A 206 10.03 -10.36 -8.76
N ARG A 207 9.27 -11.41 -9.10
CA ARG A 207 7.89 -11.29 -9.57
C ARG A 207 6.98 -10.69 -8.48
N LEU A 208 7.13 -11.13 -7.24
CA LEU A 208 6.35 -10.63 -6.09
C LEU A 208 6.71 -9.19 -5.75
N ILE A 209 7.97 -8.77 -5.90
CA ILE A 209 8.39 -7.35 -5.81
C ILE A 209 7.58 -6.53 -6.83
N LEU A 210 7.63 -6.91 -8.11
CA LEU A 210 6.93 -6.19 -9.16
C LEU A 210 5.43 -6.10 -8.91
N LYS A 211 4.80 -7.21 -8.48
CA LYS A 211 3.37 -7.21 -8.14
C LYS A 211 3.03 -6.33 -6.93
N SER A 212 3.94 -6.22 -5.96
CA SER A 212 3.75 -5.35 -4.79
C SER A 212 3.86 -3.89 -5.19
N VAL A 213 4.87 -3.54 -5.97
CA VAL A 213 5.05 -2.18 -6.51
C VAL A 213 3.85 -1.80 -7.37
N ASP A 214 3.42 -2.66 -8.29
CA ASP A 214 2.27 -2.44 -9.17
C ASP A 214 0.97 -2.19 -8.37
N PHE A 215 0.71 -2.98 -7.33
CA PHE A 215 -0.44 -2.80 -6.44
C PHE A 215 -0.43 -1.42 -5.76
N TYR A 216 0.64 -1.11 -5.02
CA TYR A 216 0.69 0.13 -4.25
C TYR A 216 0.73 1.36 -5.14
N VAL A 217 1.51 1.33 -6.22
CA VAL A 217 1.61 2.49 -7.11
C VAL A 217 0.30 2.74 -7.86
N SER A 218 -0.37 1.68 -8.32
CA SER A 218 -1.70 1.83 -8.92
C SER A 218 -2.75 2.30 -7.92
N TRP A 219 -2.64 1.87 -6.65
CA TRP A 219 -3.50 2.37 -5.58
C TRP A 219 -3.28 3.88 -5.38
N PHE A 220 -2.03 4.33 -5.27
CA PHE A 220 -1.69 5.76 -5.16
C PHE A 220 -2.15 6.58 -6.38
N ALA A 221 -1.94 6.05 -7.59
CA ALA A 221 -2.32 6.71 -8.84
C ALA A 221 -3.84 6.82 -9.01
N SER A 222 -4.60 5.86 -8.49
CA SER A 222 -6.07 5.85 -8.59
C SER A 222 -6.74 6.96 -7.76
N GLY A 223 -6.06 7.47 -6.73
CA GLY A 223 -6.64 8.44 -5.80
C GLY A 223 -7.79 7.90 -4.94
N SER A 224 -8.14 6.62 -5.11
CA SER A 224 -9.26 5.97 -4.46
C SER A 224 -8.79 5.11 -3.32
N THR A 225 -9.48 5.21 -2.18
CA THR A 225 -9.29 4.25 -1.09
C THR A 225 -9.95 2.91 -1.42
N LEU A 226 -10.91 2.86 -2.34
CA LEU A 226 -11.69 1.65 -2.65
C LEU A 226 -10.84 0.61 -3.38
N ILE A 227 -10.90 -0.62 -2.88
CA ILE A 227 -10.29 -1.80 -3.50
C ILE A 227 -11.40 -2.63 -4.13
N GLN A 228 -11.23 -3.04 -5.39
CA GLN A 228 -12.25 -3.84 -6.08
C GLN A 228 -12.49 -5.15 -5.32
N GLY A 229 -13.75 -5.45 -4.99
CA GLY A 229 -14.14 -6.64 -4.25
C GLY A 229 -13.97 -6.55 -2.72
N VAL A 230 -13.83 -5.34 -2.16
CA VAL A 230 -13.80 -5.08 -0.71
C VAL A 230 -14.76 -3.92 -0.38
N GLU A 231 -15.70 -4.16 0.53
CA GLU A 231 -16.75 -3.18 0.88
C GLU A 231 -16.25 -2.04 1.80
N GLU A 232 -15.29 -2.32 2.69
CA GLU A 232 -14.68 -1.32 3.58
C GLU A 232 -13.16 -1.24 3.35
N SER A 233 -12.66 -0.03 3.06
CA SER A 233 -11.23 0.18 2.88
C SER A 233 -10.56 0.65 4.17
N GLU A 234 -9.65 -0.17 4.68
CA GLU A 234 -8.88 0.08 5.90
C GLU A 234 -7.50 0.71 5.63
N LEU A 235 -7.07 0.79 4.37
CA LEU A 235 -5.70 1.19 4.02
C LEU A 235 -5.56 2.72 3.97
N LYS A 236 -4.71 3.27 4.84
CA LYS A 236 -4.30 4.68 4.80
C LYS A 236 -3.06 4.88 3.93
N ALA A 237 -2.96 6.03 3.26
CA ALA A 237 -1.85 6.32 2.34
C ALA A 237 -0.46 6.34 3.00
N GLU A 238 -0.37 6.81 4.25
CA GLU A 238 0.89 6.83 5.01
C GLU A 238 1.34 5.42 5.41
N GLU A 239 0.39 4.53 5.67
CA GLU A 239 0.65 3.12 5.98
C GLU A 239 1.05 2.34 4.73
N ALA A 240 0.52 2.71 3.55
CA ALA A 240 0.80 2.05 2.28
C ALA A 240 2.29 2.13 1.87
N TRP A 241 2.92 3.31 1.94
CA TRP A 241 4.36 3.45 1.64
C TRP A 241 5.21 2.68 2.64
N THR A 242 4.86 2.78 3.92
CA THR A 242 5.53 2.06 5.00
C THR A 242 5.46 0.55 4.76
N ASN A 243 4.32 0.03 4.32
CA ASN A 243 4.15 -1.39 4.01
C ASN A 243 4.97 -1.80 2.79
N LEU A 244 5.00 -1.00 1.72
CA LEU A 244 5.86 -1.26 0.56
C LEU A 244 7.34 -1.29 0.95
N PHE A 245 7.82 -0.35 1.75
CA PHE A 245 9.21 -0.32 2.22
C PHE A 245 9.55 -1.52 3.12
N LYS A 246 8.63 -1.95 3.99
CA LYS A 246 8.78 -3.19 4.77
C LYS A 246 8.91 -4.42 3.88
N ILE A 247 8.11 -4.51 2.82
CA ILE A 247 8.17 -5.60 1.84
C ILE A 247 9.52 -5.57 1.10
N MET A 248 9.94 -4.40 0.61
CA MET A 248 11.24 -4.22 -0.06
C MET A 248 12.42 -4.59 0.85
N PHE A 249 12.39 -4.18 2.12
CA PHE A 249 13.38 -4.56 3.11
C PHE A 249 13.42 -6.09 3.30
N ALA A 250 12.28 -6.73 3.53
CA ALA A 250 12.23 -8.16 3.83
C ALA A 250 12.55 -9.05 2.61
N MET A 251 12.09 -8.67 1.41
CA MET A 251 12.47 -9.34 0.16
C MET A 251 13.94 -9.16 -0.16
N GLY A 252 14.48 -7.95 0.03
CA GLY A 252 15.91 -7.70 -0.12
C GLY A 252 16.74 -8.58 0.81
N ARG A 253 16.34 -8.72 2.08
CA ARG A 253 17.01 -9.63 3.03
C ARG A 253 17.00 -11.09 2.56
N LYS A 254 15.90 -11.57 1.97
CA LYS A 254 15.79 -12.92 1.39
C LYS A 254 16.64 -13.10 0.12
N LEU A 255 16.80 -12.04 -0.67
CA LEU A 255 17.63 -12.03 -1.88
C LEU A 255 19.12 -11.76 -1.59
N GLY A 256 19.49 -11.48 -0.34
CA GLY A 256 20.86 -11.14 0.04
C GLY A 256 21.30 -9.74 -0.37
N TRP A 257 20.35 -8.82 -0.49
CA TRP A 257 20.58 -7.46 -0.97
C TRP A 257 21.25 -6.56 0.07
N GLU A 258 22.30 -5.84 -0.33
CA GLU A 258 22.98 -4.84 0.50
C GLU A 258 22.11 -3.59 0.70
N LEU A 259 21.47 -3.12 -0.39
CA LEU A 259 20.58 -1.95 -0.39
C LEU A 259 19.28 -2.19 0.40
N SER A 260 18.99 -3.41 0.88
CA SER A 260 17.74 -3.67 1.62
C SER A 260 17.61 -2.80 2.86
N SER A 261 18.73 -2.56 3.55
CA SER A 261 18.79 -1.81 4.82
C SER A 261 18.38 -0.34 4.68
N MET A 262 18.50 0.20 3.47
CA MET A 262 18.13 1.57 3.14
C MET A 262 16.66 1.88 3.42
N PHE A 263 15.76 0.90 3.19
CA PHE A 263 14.31 1.07 3.39
C PHE A 263 13.89 1.18 4.87
N SER A 264 14.81 0.96 5.80
CA SER A 264 14.58 1.21 7.23
C SER A 264 14.85 2.68 7.62
N ILE A 265 15.48 3.46 6.75
CA ILE A 265 15.88 4.84 7.02
C ILE A 265 14.76 5.77 6.55
N ASN A 266 14.21 6.63 7.43
CA ASN A 266 13.20 7.61 7.02
C ASN A 266 13.86 8.91 6.47
N ASN A 267 14.73 8.79 5.47
CA ASN A 267 15.40 9.93 4.84
C ASN A 267 15.71 9.67 3.36
N ARG A 268 14.97 10.34 2.47
CA ARG A 268 15.06 10.18 1.01
C ARG A 268 16.42 10.57 0.42
N GLU A 269 17.06 11.62 0.94
CA GLU A 269 18.36 12.07 0.44
C GLU A 269 19.45 11.03 0.74
N LEU A 270 19.42 10.46 1.95
CA LEU A 270 20.32 9.36 2.31
C LEU A 270 20.06 8.10 1.48
N MET A 271 18.79 7.79 1.17
CA MET A 271 18.47 6.70 0.25
C MET A 271 19.14 6.91 -1.12
N CYS A 272 18.98 8.10 -1.71
CA CYS A 272 19.62 8.41 -2.99
C CYS A 272 21.15 8.35 -2.94
N GLN A 273 21.76 8.86 -1.86
CA GLN A 273 23.21 8.77 -1.69
C GLN A 273 23.69 7.32 -1.63
N ASN A 274 22.95 6.43 -0.95
CA ASN A 274 23.27 5.00 -0.90
C ASN A 274 23.13 4.33 -2.27
N LEU A 275 22.16 4.73 -3.09
CA LEU A 275 22.00 4.20 -4.45
C LEU A 275 23.18 4.58 -5.34
N TRP A 276 23.61 5.84 -5.30
CA TRP A 276 24.76 6.33 -6.07
C TRP A 276 26.08 5.76 -5.58
N SER A 277 26.26 5.63 -4.26
CA SER A 277 27.46 5.01 -3.71
C SER A 277 27.56 3.54 -4.13
N PHE A 278 26.45 2.80 -4.13
CA PHE A 278 26.39 1.44 -4.64
C PHE A 278 26.73 1.36 -6.12
N TYR A 279 26.14 2.23 -6.95
CA TYR A 279 26.42 2.30 -8.39
C TYR A 279 27.90 2.53 -8.71
N HIS A 280 28.56 3.43 -7.97
CA HIS A 280 29.98 3.74 -8.20
C HIS A 280 30.95 2.72 -7.61
N SER A 281 30.59 2.07 -6.50
CA SER A 281 31.48 1.13 -5.78
C SER A 281 31.36 -0.31 -6.26
N THR A 282 30.21 -0.70 -6.81
CA THR A 282 29.87 -2.11 -7.06
C THR A 282 29.69 -2.36 -8.55
N PRO A 283 30.40 -3.35 -9.15
CA PRO A 283 30.19 -3.70 -10.53
C PRO A 283 28.79 -4.32 -10.71
N LEU A 284 27.99 -3.72 -11.59
CA LEU A 284 26.62 -4.16 -11.84
C LEU A 284 26.53 -5.51 -12.55
N GLY A 285 27.52 -5.90 -13.37
CA GLY A 285 27.41 -7.10 -14.19
C GLY A 285 26.29 -6.99 -15.25
N GLY A 286 25.77 -8.13 -15.71
CA GLY A 286 24.67 -8.18 -16.70
C GLY A 286 23.26 -8.04 -16.09
N GLU A 287 22.23 -8.02 -16.94
CA GLU A 287 20.81 -7.82 -16.55
C GLU A 287 20.29 -8.83 -15.50
N ASP A 288 20.82 -10.05 -15.51
CA ASP A 288 20.43 -11.11 -14.57
C ASP A 288 21.23 -11.11 -13.26
N SER A 289 22.19 -10.20 -13.12
CA SER A 289 22.98 -10.11 -11.89
C SER A 289 22.09 -9.61 -10.73
N PRO A 290 22.33 -10.10 -9.49
CA PRO A 290 21.60 -9.62 -8.33
C PRO A 290 21.87 -8.13 -8.05
N ASN A 291 23.08 -7.64 -8.34
CA ASN A 291 23.46 -6.24 -8.13
C ASN A 291 22.71 -5.30 -9.07
N PHE A 292 22.59 -5.69 -10.34
CA PHE A 292 21.82 -4.96 -11.34
C PHE A 292 20.34 -4.93 -10.96
N ARG A 293 19.76 -6.09 -10.61
CA ARG A 293 18.35 -6.21 -10.20
C ARG A 293 18.05 -5.43 -8.93
N GLN A 294 18.91 -5.51 -7.92
CA GLN A 294 18.76 -4.74 -6.68
C GLN A 294 18.76 -3.24 -6.96
N LEU A 295 19.75 -2.74 -7.72
CA LEU A 295 19.85 -1.31 -8.02
C LEU A 295 18.59 -0.82 -8.74
N ILE A 296 18.13 -1.53 -9.77
CA ILE A 296 17.00 -1.05 -10.57
C ILE A 296 15.68 -1.06 -9.80
N TYR A 297 15.39 -2.11 -9.01
CA TYR A 297 14.17 -2.16 -8.21
C TYR A 297 14.19 -1.12 -7.08
N CYS A 298 15.32 -0.99 -6.37
CA CYS A 298 15.46 0.00 -5.31
C CYS A 298 15.31 1.43 -5.84
N THR A 299 16.01 1.77 -6.93
CA THR A 299 15.93 3.11 -7.54
C THR A 299 14.53 3.39 -8.09
N THR A 300 13.86 2.40 -8.68
CA THR A 300 12.48 2.57 -9.17
C THR A 300 11.51 2.88 -8.03
N VAL A 301 11.60 2.16 -6.91
CA VAL A 301 10.71 2.40 -5.75
C VAL A 301 10.94 3.78 -5.15
N VAL A 302 12.19 4.19 -4.95
CA VAL A 302 12.53 5.53 -4.41
C VAL A 302 12.10 6.63 -5.39
N LEU A 303 12.32 6.45 -6.70
CA LEU A 303 11.86 7.37 -7.73
C LEU A 303 10.36 7.56 -7.67
N VAL A 304 9.59 6.47 -7.66
CA VAL A 304 8.12 6.53 -7.70
C VAL A 304 7.55 7.16 -6.44
N GLU A 305 8.12 6.86 -5.27
CA GLU A 305 7.70 7.48 -4.00
C GLU A 305 7.99 8.98 -3.98
N SER A 306 9.20 9.38 -4.39
CA SER A 306 9.59 10.80 -4.44
C SER A 306 8.79 11.57 -5.49
N LEU A 307 8.50 10.92 -6.62
CA LEU A 307 7.67 11.46 -7.68
C LEU A 307 6.22 11.65 -7.23
N TYR A 308 5.65 10.68 -6.52
CA TYR A 308 4.31 10.81 -5.93
C TYR A 308 4.24 12.00 -4.97
N GLU A 309 5.19 12.13 -4.06
CA GLU A 309 5.22 13.21 -3.07
C GLU A 309 5.41 14.59 -3.73
N TYR A 310 6.22 14.66 -4.80
CA TYR A 310 6.41 15.86 -5.61
C TYR A 310 5.11 16.27 -6.33
N VAL A 311 4.51 15.35 -7.08
CA VAL A 311 3.33 15.63 -7.92
C VAL A 311 2.11 15.93 -7.05
N ARG A 312 1.93 15.23 -5.93
CA ARG A 312 0.80 15.45 -5.01
C ARG A 312 0.77 16.89 -4.48
N LYS A 313 1.94 17.50 -4.29
CA LYS A 313 2.07 18.89 -3.85
C LYS A 313 1.93 19.90 -4.99
N ILE A 314 2.35 19.52 -6.20
CA ILE A 314 2.28 20.40 -7.37
C ILE A 314 0.90 20.48 -7.98
N ASN A 315 0.25 19.33 -8.12
CA ASN A 315 -1.06 19.20 -8.72
C ASN A 315 -1.86 18.12 -7.98
N PRO A 316 -2.47 18.47 -6.84
CA PRO A 316 -3.31 17.56 -6.04
C PRO A 316 -4.42 16.86 -6.84
N LEU A 317 -4.96 17.49 -7.90
CA LEU A 317 -5.99 16.87 -8.75
C LEU A 317 -5.52 15.64 -9.51
N SER A 318 -4.20 15.47 -9.70
CA SER A 318 -3.67 14.30 -10.40
C SER A 318 -4.01 12.98 -9.70
N PHE A 319 -4.39 13.04 -8.42
CA PHE A 319 -4.70 11.88 -7.58
C PHE A 319 -6.08 11.99 -6.92
N GLN A 320 -7.01 12.77 -7.48
CA GLN A 320 -8.39 12.85 -6.98
C GLN A 320 -9.36 12.14 -7.94
N ILE A 321 -10.37 11.47 -7.37
CA ILE A 321 -11.45 10.87 -8.15
C ILE A 321 -12.33 12.00 -8.71
N PRO A 322 -12.66 12.03 -10.02
CA PRO A 322 -13.48 13.08 -10.65
C PRO A 322 -14.87 13.34 -10.03
N ASN A 323 -15.35 12.43 -9.16
CA ASN A 323 -16.73 12.41 -8.67
C ASN A 323 -16.91 12.78 -7.19
N GLN A 324 -15.86 13.14 -6.45
CA GLN A 324 -16.05 13.74 -5.12
C GLN A 324 -16.10 15.26 -5.29
N GLY A 325 -17.32 15.82 -5.31
CA GLY A 325 -17.65 17.22 -5.57
C GLY A 325 -17.12 18.25 -4.54
N ASN A 326 -16.05 17.96 -3.82
CA ASN A 326 -15.35 18.97 -3.04
C ASN A 326 -14.44 19.75 -3.99
N LYS A 327 -14.89 20.93 -4.41
CA LYS A 327 -14.00 22.00 -4.89
C LYS A 327 -13.07 22.36 -3.72
N VAL A 328 -11.95 21.65 -3.60
CA VAL A 328 -10.86 22.11 -2.76
C VAL A 328 -10.20 23.22 -3.57
N ASP A 329 -10.25 24.45 -3.08
CA ASP A 329 -9.44 25.54 -3.63
C ASP A 329 -7.98 25.20 -3.36
N TYR A 330 -7.28 24.72 -4.39
CA TYR A 330 -5.84 24.50 -4.31
C TYR A 330 -5.16 25.28 -5.44
N THR A 331 -4.04 25.92 -5.08
CA THR A 331 -3.24 26.73 -5.98
C THR A 331 -2.15 25.84 -6.59
N PRO A 332 -2.24 25.46 -7.88
CA PRO A 332 -1.24 24.59 -8.49
C PRO A 332 0.14 25.27 -8.49
N LEU A 333 1.16 24.52 -8.10
CA LEU A 333 2.54 24.98 -8.08
C LEU A 333 3.22 24.69 -9.42
N LEU A 334 4.03 25.62 -9.92
CA LEU A 334 4.56 25.57 -11.29
C LEU A 334 6.06 25.79 -11.31
N LEU A 335 6.83 24.79 -11.79
CA LEU A 335 8.26 24.97 -12.05
C LEU A 335 8.46 25.84 -13.30
N VAL A 336 9.06 27.01 -13.12
CA VAL A 336 9.34 27.98 -14.20
C VAL A 336 10.81 28.42 -14.14
N PRO A 337 11.47 28.66 -15.29
CA PRO A 337 12.81 29.27 -15.30
C PRO A 337 12.79 30.65 -14.63
N ALA A 338 13.73 30.93 -13.73
CA ALA A 338 13.87 32.27 -13.19
C ALA A 338 14.43 33.21 -14.25
N ILE A 339 13.72 34.31 -14.49
CA ILE A 339 14.21 35.41 -15.31
C ILE A 339 14.95 36.35 -14.36
N LEU A 340 16.28 36.19 -14.28
CA LEU A 340 17.12 37.15 -13.58
C LEU A 340 17.35 38.36 -14.50
N PRO A 341 17.22 39.61 -14.00
CA PRO A 341 17.58 40.77 -14.78
C PRO A 341 19.05 40.67 -15.19
N SER A 342 19.31 40.78 -16.49
CA SER A 342 20.66 40.86 -17.04
C SER A 342 21.36 42.02 -16.33
N ARG A 343 22.45 41.73 -15.60
CA ARG A 343 23.41 42.78 -15.27
C ARG A 343 24.10 43.10 -16.57
N ASP A 344 23.79 44.25 -17.14
CA ASP A 344 24.56 44.80 -18.24
C ASP A 344 26.05 44.77 -17.83
N ASN A 345 26.82 44.04 -18.63
CA ASN A 345 28.27 43.99 -18.50
C ASN A 345 28.82 45.36 -18.85
N ASP A 346 29.13 46.16 -17.83
CA ASP A 346 30.21 47.13 -17.92
C ASP A 346 31.11 47.03 -16.69
N GLN A 347 32.34 46.57 -16.98
CA GLN A 347 33.60 46.72 -16.22
C GLN A 347 33.72 46.03 -14.84
N GLU A 348 34.45 44.91 -14.78
CA GLU A 348 35.77 44.77 -14.11
C GLU A 348 36.28 43.30 -14.06
N PRO A 349 37.59 43.04 -13.86
CA PRO A 349 38.33 42.07 -14.66
C PRO A 349 38.23 40.61 -14.18
N VAL A 350 38.43 39.72 -15.17
CA VAL A 350 38.59 38.27 -15.02
C VAL A 350 39.73 37.96 -14.05
N LEU A 351 39.40 37.56 -12.82
CA LEU A 351 40.33 36.84 -11.95
C LEU A 351 40.32 35.36 -12.29
N LYS A 352 41.41 34.92 -12.94
CA LYS A 352 41.79 33.53 -13.22
C LYS A 352 41.41 32.60 -12.07
N ARG A 353 40.43 31.71 -12.28
CA ARG A 353 40.27 30.51 -11.46
C ARG A 353 41.41 29.54 -11.79
N ARG A 354 42.22 29.23 -10.77
CA ARG A 354 43.13 28.08 -10.80
C ARG A 354 42.30 26.80 -10.94
N LYS A 355 42.78 25.93 -11.81
CA LYS A 355 42.28 24.59 -12.07
C LYS A 355 42.64 23.71 -10.86
N ASP A 356 41.65 23.31 -10.08
CA ASP A 356 41.76 22.21 -9.11
C ASP A 356 40.98 21.02 -9.67
N ASP A 357 41.72 20.09 -10.27
CA ASP A 357 41.27 18.80 -10.80
C ASP A 357 41.08 17.82 -9.62
N SER A 358 39.98 17.87 -8.86
CA SER A 358 39.61 16.77 -7.93
C SER A 358 38.17 16.71 -7.41
N SER A 359 37.20 17.40 -8.00
CA SER A 359 35.77 17.18 -7.66
C SER A 359 34.91 17.27 -8.91
N SER A 360 34.45 16.11 -9.39
CA SER A 360 33.43 15.99 -10.43
C SER A 360 32.20 16.80 -10.00
N SER A 361 32.11 17.99 -10.56
CA SER A 361 31.21 19.05 -10.16
C SER A 361 29.80 18.74 -10.66
N TYR A 362 28.95 18.19 -9.80
CA TYR A 362 27.50 18.35 -9.96
C TYR A 362 27.20 19.82 -9.78
N SER A 363 27.04 20.56 -10.88
CA SER A 363 26.56 21.94 -10.85
C SER A 363 25.12 21.94 -10.35
N THR A 364 24.92 22.03 -9.03
CA THR A 364 23.59 22.10 -8.41
C THR A 364 22.88 23.36 -8.90
N LEU A 365 21.94 23.21 -9.83
CA LEU A 365 21.01 24.27 -10.18
C LEU A 365 20.17 24.59 -8.94
N ASN A 366 20.13 25.86 -8.55
CA ASN A 366 19.42 26.32 -7.35
C ASN A 366 17.91 26.42 -7.66
N VAL A 367 17.14 25.40 -7.29
CA VAL A 367 15.67 25.48 -7.32
C VAL A 367 15.20 26.20 -6.05
N THR A 368 14.39 27.25 -6.22
CA THR A 368 13.80 28.01 -5.12
C THR A 368 12.27 27.94 -5.19
N VAL A 369 11.62 27.96 -4.03
CA VAL A 369 10.16 27.99 -3.93
C VAL A 369 9.73 29.42 -3.61
N THR A 370 8.64 29.91 -4.20
CA THR A 370 8.12 31.25 -3.90
C THR A 370 7.88 31.46 -2.41
N LYS A 371 8.17 32.66 -1.91
CA LYS A 371 8.04 33.04 -0.48
C LYS A 371 6.63 32.88 0.10
N GLY A 372 5.60 32.75 -0.75
CA GLY A 372 4.22 32.48 -0.34
C GLY A 372 3.94 31.04 0.09
N CYS A 373 4.83 30.09 -0.22
CA CYS A 373 4.67 28.69 0.19
C CYS A 373 5.16 28.47 1.62
N HIS A 374 4.40 27.74 2.43
CA HIS A 374 4.78 27.36 3.80
C HIS A 374 6.12 26.60 3.80
N VAL A 375 7.07 27.02 4.65
CA VAL A 375 8.48 26.57 4.62
C VAL A 375 8.63 25.03 4.68
N PRO A 376 7.94 24.29 5.57
CA PRO A 376 7.93 22.82 5.57
C PRO A 376 7.46 22.16 4.28
N THR A 377 6.48 22.75 3.60
CA THR A 377 5.97 22.25 2.31
C THR A 377 7.01 22.49 1.22
N ALA A 378 7.66 23.65 1.23
CA ALA A 378 8.72 24.01 0.29
C ALA A 378 9.96 23.10 0.43
N THR A 379 10.41 22.81 1.66
CA THR A 379 11.57 21.94 1.89
C THR A 379 11.31 20.50 1.45
N THR A 380 10.14 19.96 1.80
CA THR A 380 9.75 18.61 1.42
C THR A 380 9.46 18.48 -0.07
N LEU A 381 8.92 19.50 -0.72
CA LEU A 381 8.75 19.55 -2.17
C LEU A 381 10.10 19.54 -2.89
N LEU A 382 11.03 20.40 -2.45
CA LEU A 382 12.36 20.51 -3.04
C LEU A 382 13.15 19.21 -2.88
N SER A 383 13.16 18.63 -1.68
CA SER A 383 13.87 17.36 -1.43
C SER A 383 13.27 16.22 -2.25
N SER A 384 11.94 16.13 -2.37
CA SER A 384 11.28 15.11 -3.20
C SER A 384 11.60 15.28 -4.68
N PHE A 385 11.62 16.52 -5.18
CA PHE A 385 12.01 16.80 -6.58
C PHE A 385 13.45 16.41 -6.86
N LEU A 386 14.41 16.89 -6.07
CA LEU A 386 15.83 16.61 -6.27
C LEU A 386 16.15 15.12 -6.13
N THR A 387 15.50 14.44 -5.19
CA THR A 387 15.60 12.98 -5.03
C THR A 387 15.10 12.27 -6.29
N ALA A 388 13.92 12.64 -6.80
CA ALA A 388 13.37 12.05 -8.01
C ALA A 388 14.25 12.31 -9.25
N VAL A 389 14.77 13.53 -9.42
CA VAL A 389 15.72 13.88 -10.51
C VAL A 389 16.97 13.00 -10.41
N SER A 390 17.54 12.87 -9.21
CA SER A 390 18.74 12.06 -8.98
C SER A 390 18.51 10.57 -9.29
N CYS A 391 17.38 9.99 -8.86
CA CYS A 391 17.02 8.62 -9.22
C CYS A 391 16.79 8.45 -10.73
N TRP A 392 16.14 9.44 -11.37
CA TRP A 392 15.96 9.44 -12.82
C TRP A 392 17.30 9.43 -13.54
N GLU A 393 18.20 10.35 -13.20
CA GLU A 393 19.54 10.44 -13.79
C GLU A 393 20.36 9.16 -13.60
N LEU A 394 20.23 8.50 -12.45
CA LEU A 394 20.86 7.20 -12.18
C LEU A 394 20.37 6.11 -13.13
N LEU A 395 19.05 6.02 -13.36
CA LEU A 395 18.45 5.05 -14.29
C LEU A 395 18.81 5.33 -15.76
N GLN A 396 19.19 6.58 -16.08
CA GLN A 396 19.59 6.98 -17.43
C GLN A 396 21.09 6.78 -17.73
N GLN A 397 21.91 6.36 -16.75
CA GLN A 397 23.37 6.27 -16.90
C GLN A 397 23.83 5.24 -17.95
N THR A 398 23.17 4.07 -18.03
CA THR A 398 23.54 3.00 -18.96
C THR A 398 22.35 2.54 -19.79
N GLU A 399 22.61 1.98 -20.99
CA GLU A 399 21.53 1.50 -21.87
C GLU A 399 20.74 0.33 -21.28
N GLU A 400 21.41 -0.53 -20.53
CA GLU A 400 20.80 -1.68 -19.87
C GLU A 400 19.81 -1.22 -18.79
N LEU A 401 20.19 -0.23 -17.97
CA LEU A 401 19.30 0.36 -16.95
C LEU A 401 18.09 1.03 -17.60
N ARG A 402 18.29 1.77 -18.69
CA ARG A 402 17.20 2.41 -19.44
C ARG A 402 16.21 1.39 -20.01
N SER A 403 16.73 0.34 -20.65
CA SER A 403 15.95 -0.73 -21.26
C SER A 403 15.12 -1.47 -20.22
N GLU A 404 15.73 -1.89 -19.12
CA GLU A 404 15.04 -2.62 -18.06
C GLU A 404 14.04 -1.72 -17.31
N PHE A 405 14.36 -0.44 -17.11
CA PHE A 405 13.43 0.50 -16.50
C PHE A 405 12.20 0.71 -17.39
N ALA A 406 12.36 0.81 -18.71
CA ALA A 406 11.25 0.87 -19.64
C ALA A 406 10.35 -0.39 -19.57
N LYS A 407 10.94 -1.58 -19.38
CA LYS A 407 10.18 -2.83 -19.15
C LYS A 407 9.40 -2.80 -17.83
N ILE A 408 9.97 -2.19 -16.78
CA ILE A 408 9.25 -2.01 -15.51
C ILE A 408 8.09 -1.02 -15.69
N CYS A 409 8.32 0.11 -16.37
CA CYS A 409 7.28 1.10 -16.66
C CYS A 409 6.10 0.50 -17.43
N SER A 410 6.36 -0.33 -18.45
CA SER A 410 5.30 -1.02 -19.17
C SER A 410 4.53 -2.01 -18.29
N HIS A 411 5.22 -2.71 -17.39
CA HIS A 411 4.57 -3.59 -16.40
C HIS A 411 3.65 -2.83 -15.43
N LEU A 412 4.05 -1.63 -15.02
CA LEU A 412 3.30 -0.76 -14.11
C LEU A 412 2.21 0.05 -14.83
N HIS A 413 2.00 -0.16 -16.13
CA HIS A 413 1.03 0.55 -16.94
C HIS A 413 1.15 2.09 -16.85
N THR A 414 2.40 2.59 -16.84
CA THR A 414 2.70 4.03 -16.68
C THR A 414 2.12 4.91 -17.79
N GLU A 415 1.64 4.33 -18.88
CA GLU A 415 0.92 5.05 -19.95
C GLU A 415 -0.32 5.78 -19.41
N THR A 416 -0.94 5.24 -18.35
CA THR A 416 -2.07 5.87 -17.66
C THR A 416 -1.64 7.02 -16.74
N TRP A 417 -0.35 7.15 -16.44
CA TRP A 417 0.18 8.12 -15.49
C TRP A 417 0.50 9.44 -16.18
N LEU A 418 -0.43 10.39 -16.16
CA LEU A 418 -0.18 11.75 -16.67
C LEU A 418 0.94 12.49 -15.93
N TRP A 419 1.26 12.03 -14.72
CA TRP A 419 2.25 12.62 -13.83
C TRP A 419 3.70 12.30 -14.20
N LEU A 420 3.99 11.13 -14.76
CA LEU A 420 5.36 10.76 -15.17
C LEU A 420 5.85 11.59 -16.37
N PRO A 421 5.09 11.76 -17.47
CA PRO A 421 5.49 12.65 -18.56
C PRO A 421 5.62 14.13 -18.15
N SER A 422 4.75 14.61 -17.25
CA SER A 422 4.85 15.96 -16.70
C SER A 422 6.17 16.15 -15.94
N PHE A 423 6.55 15.18 -15.11
CA PHE A 423 7.83 15.20 -14.41
C PHE A 423 9.02 15.15 -15.36
N VAL A 424 8.98 14.32 -16.41
CA VAL A 424 10.07 14.28 -17.41
C VAL A 424 10.26 15.64 -18.08
N ALA A 425 9.18 16.38 -18.36
CA ALA A 425 9.29 17.75 -18.86
C ALA A 425 9.95 18.69 -17.84
N ASP A 426 9.66 18.54 -16.55
CA ASP A 426 10.27 19.31 -15.47
C ASP A 426 11.76 18.95 -15.27
N VAL A 427 12.16 17.70 -15.50
CA VAL A 427 13.58 17.27 -15.52
C VAL A 427 14.33 17.90 -16.69
N LEU A 428 13.76 17.87 -17.91
CA LEU A 428 14.38 18.50 -19.08
C LEU A 428 14.52 20.01 -18.89
N LEU A 429 13.51 20.64 -18.26
CA LEU A 429 13.55 22.04 -17.87
C LEU A 429 14.72 22.29 -16.90
N TYR A 430 14.83 21.46 -15.85
CA TYR A 430 15.89 21.53 -14.85
C TYR A 430 17.29 21.36 -15.46
N GLN A 431 17.47 20.42 -16.38
CA GLN A 431 18.74 20.19 -17.09
C GLN A 431 19.07 21.31 -18.11
N GLY A 432 18.10 22.17 -18.43
CA GLY A 432 18.26 23.27 -19.38
C GLY A 432 18.15 22.84 -20.85
N LEU A 433 17.59 21.66 -21.12
CA LEU A 433 17.28 21.15 -22.46
C LEU A 433 15.94 21.72 -22.94
N TYR A 434 15.92 23.03 -23.16
CA TYR A 434 14.69 23.81 -23.40
C TYR A 434 13.92 23.39 -24.67
N SER A 435 14.62 23.00 -25.74
CA SER A 435 13.99 22.55 -26.99
C SER A 435 13.21 21.24 -26.79
N GLU A 436 13.84 20.26 -26.14
CA GLU A 436 13.21 18.96 -25.84
C GLU A 436 12.07 19.12 -24.85
N ALA A 437 12.27 19.93 -23.80
CA ALA A 437 11.21 20.26 -22.85
C ALA A 437 9.97 20.86 -23.55
N LEU A 438 10.17 21.76 -24.52
CA LEU A 438 9.07 22.36 -25.27
C LEU A 438 8.31 21.32 -26.10
N THR A 439 9.01 20.43 -26.81
CA THR A 439 8.36 19.36 -27.59
C THR A 439 7.57 18.41 -26.70
N LYS A 440 8.10 18.07 -25.52
CA LYS A 440 7.43 17.20 -24.56
C LYS A 440 6.19 17.87 -23.99
N LEU A 441 6.26 19.15 -23.61
CA LEU A 441 5.11 19.91 -23.14
C LEU A 441 4.03 20.06 -24.22
N GLN A 442 4.41 20.29 -25.48
CA GLN A 442 3.46 20.34 -26.60
C GLN A 442 2.72 19.01 -26.78
N SER A 443 3.42 17.88 -26.65
CA SER A 443 2.79 16.55 -26.70
C SER A 443 1.78 16.29 -25.56
N LEU A 444 1.91 17.00 -24.44
CA LEU A 444 1.04 16.87 -23.27
C LEU A 444 -0.13 17.86 -23.26
N SER A 445 -0.15 18.81 -24.21
CA SER A 445 -1.13 19.90 -24.27
C SER A 445 -2.58 19.45 -24.42
N SER A 446 -2.81 18.30 -25.06
CA SER A 446 -4.14 17.72 -25.22
C SER A 446 -4.69 17.00 -23.98
N THR A 447 -3.82 16.70 -23.00
CA THR A 447 -4.11 15.66 -21.98
C THR A 447 -4.08 16.21 -20.56
N LEU A 448 -3.51 17.39 -20.33
CA LEU A 448 -3.40 17.99 -19.00
C LEU A 448 -4.59 18.92 -18.69
N LEU A 449 -5.10 18.81 -17.46
CA LEU A 449 -6.28 19.52 -16.94
C LEU A 449 -6.10 21.05 -16.81
N ASN A 450 -4.89 21.60 -16.98
CA ASN A 450 -4.63 23.02 -16.76
C ASN A 450 -3.81 23.66 -17.91
N PRO A 451 -4.47 24.12 -18.99
CA PRO A 451 -3.80 24.67 -20.17
C PRO A 451 -3.00 25.96 -19.87
N GLN A 452 -3.45 26.76 -18.91
CA GLN A 452 -2.76 28.00 -18.51
C GLN A 452 -1.41 27.74 -17.86
N SER A 453 -1.32 26.68 -17.03
CA SER A 453 -0.07 26.27 -16.39
C SER A 453 0.99 25.86 -17.43
N LEU A 454 0.55 25.20 -18.50
CA LEU A 454 1.39 24.77 -19.61
C LEU A 454 1.85 25.94 -20.47
N LEU A 455 0.96 26.91 -20.73
CA LEU A 455 1.27 28.14 -21.45
C LEU A 455 2.31 28.96 -20.70
N LEU A 456 2.23 29.05 -19.37
CA LEU A 456 3.21 29.77 -18.56
C LEU A 456 4.58 29.07 -18.56
N LYS A 457 4.63 27.75 -18.39
CA LYS A 457 5.87 26.96 -18.50
C LYS A 457 6.51 27.12 -19.89
N SER A 458 5.71 27.00 -20.95
CA SER A 458 6.19 27.11 -22.33
C SER A 458 6.61 28.54 -22.71
N ALA A 459 6.01 29.57 -22.11
CA ALA A 459 6.48 30.95 -22.24
C ALA A 459 7.86 31.15 -21.62
N GLY A 460 8.08 30.65 -20.41
CA GLY A 460 9.40 30.68 -19.75
C GLY A 460 10.48 29.95 -20.57
N ILE A 461 10.14 28.79 -21.12
CA ILE A 461 11.03 28.04 -22.02
C ILE A 461 11.32 28.81 -23.32
N SER A 462 10.30 29.41 -23.94
CA SER A 462 10.45 30.22 -25.17
C SER A 462 11.35 31.43 -24.94
N PHE A 463 11.26 32.04 -23.76
CA PHE A 463 12.16 33.12 -23.34
C PHE A 463 13.61 32.65 -23.21
N CYS A 464 13.87 31.50 -22.58
CA CYS A 464 15.20 30.91 -22.49
C CYS A 464 15.78 30.53 -23.87
N LEU A 465 14.94 30.17 -24.84
CA LEU A 465 15.31 29.91 -26.23
C LEU A 465 15.54 31.19 -27.07
N ARG A 466 15.48 32.39 -26.47
CA ARG A 466 15.56 33.71 -27.15
C ARG A 466 14.45 33.97 -28.16
N ASN A 467 13.37 33.20 -28.14
CA ASN A 467 12.19 33.46 -28.95
C ASN A 467 11.21 34.35 -28.17
N HIS A 468 11.57 35.63 -28.04
CA HIS A 468 10.83 36.59 -27.25
C HIS A 468 9.41 36.82 -27.77
N PHE A 469 9.22 36.80 -29.10
CA PHE A 469 7.90 36.93 -29.71
C PHE A 469 6.94 35.82 -29.25
N ALA A 470 7.37 34.56 -29.38
CA ALA A 470 6.55 33.41 -28.98
C ALA A 470 6.39 33.29 -27.46
N ALA A 471 7.26 33.91 -26.66
CA ALA A 471 7.10 34.01 -25.21
C ALA A 471 6.02 35.05 -24.85
N THR A 472 6.07 36.23 -25.46
CA THR A 472 5.11 37.31 -25.23
C THR A 472 3.70 36.91 -25.68
N GLU A 473 3.56 36.27 -26.83
CA GLU A 473 2.26 35.77 -27.33
C GLU A 473 1.60 34.80 -26.33
N LYS A 474 2.36 33.83 -25.81
CA LYS A 474 1.86 32.87 -24.82
C LYS A 474 1.50 33.53 -23.49
N ILE A 475 2.26 34.53 -23.04
CA ILE A 475 1.95 35.30 -21.82
C ILE A 475 0.67 36.12 -22.03
N LEU A 476 0.52 36.76 -23.20
CA LEU A 476 -0.68 37.53 -23.52
C LEU A 476 -1.94 36.65 -23.53
N HIS A 477 -1.85 35.42 -24.05
CA HIS A 477 -2.93 34.45 -23.95
C HIS A 477 -3.31 34.12 -22.51
N VAL A 478 -2.32 33.89 -21.63
CA VAL A 478 -2.57 33.64 -20.20
C VAL A 478 -3.24 34.84 -19.52
N ILE A 479 -2.78 36.07 -19.81
CA ILE A 479 -3.35 37.29 -19.23
C ILE A 479 -4.77 37.55 -19.71
N ALA A 480 -5.04 37.32 -21.00
CA ALA A 480 -6.37 37.48 -21.58
C ALA A 480 -7.40 36.56 -20.89
N ASP A 481 -7.03 35.30 -20.64
CA ASP A 481 -7.91 34.34 -19.97
C ASP A 481 -8.10 34.65 -18.48
N LEU A 482 -7.09 35.20 -17.80
CA LEU A 482 -7.20 35.63 -16.39
C LEU A 482 -8.16 36.81 -16.21
N SER A 483 -8.22 37.72 -17.19
CA SER A 483 -9.06 38.92 -17.12
C SER A 483 -10.57 38.66 -17.20
N ALA A 484 -10.99 37.44 -17.54
CA ALA A 484 -12.40 37.05 -17.65
C ALA A 484 -13.01 36.54 -16.33
N GLU A 485 -12.20 36.11 -15.36
CA GLU A 485 -12.68 35.51 -14.09
C GLU A 485 -12.59 36.46 -12.88
N SER A 486 -11.81 37.56 -12.94
CA SER A 486 -11.64 38.48 -11.81
C SER A 486 -12.52 39.74 -11.92
N SER A 487 -13.73 39.69 -11.37
CA SER A 487 -14.48 40.90 -10.98
C SER A 487 -14.17 41.32 -9.53
N ASP A 488 -12.92 41.15 -9.09
CA ASP A 488 -12.42 41.75 -7.85
C ASP A 488 -10.92 42.09 -8.00
N PRO A 489 -10.52 43.37 -7.87
CA PRO A 489 -9.16 43.83 -8.18
C PRO A 489 -8.14 43.63 -7.04
N SER A 490 -8.39 42.72 -6.10
CA SER A 490 -7.57 42.56 -4.88
C SER A 490 -6.65 41.32 -4.86
N GLY A 491 -6.77 40.40 -5.83
CA GLY A 491 -5.87 39.25 -5.98
C GLY A 491 -4.57 39.63 -6.71
N HIS A 492 -3.60 40.19 -6.00
CA HIS A 492 -2.30 40.52 -6.57
C HIS A 492 -1.56 39.24 -7.03
N LEU A 493 -1.43 39.05 -8.34
CA LEU A 493 -0.38 38.25 -8.98
C LEU A 493 0.99 38.69 -8.42
N THR A 494 1.45 38.03 -7.37
CA THR A 494 2.69 38.40 -6.70
C THR A 494 3.85 37.68 -7.38
N ILE A 495 4.32 38.24 -8.50
CA ILE A 495 5.67 37.92 -9.00
C ILE A 495 6.65 38.62 -8.04
N ILE A 496 6.99 37.94 -6.94
CA ILE A 496 7.96 38.48 -5.97
C ILE A 496 9.36 38.30 -6.57
N PRO A 497 10.10 39.37 -6.88
CA PRO A 497 11.46 39.24 -7.39
C PRO A 497 12.35 38.57 -6.34
N CYS A 498 13.05 37.49 -6.73
CA CYS A 498 14.08 36.87 -5.90
C CYS A 498 15.24 37.86 -5.74
N SER A 499 15.38 38.39 -4.53
CA SER A 499 16.57 39.12 -4.10
C SER A 499 17.78 38.18 -4.07
N SER A 500 18.67 38.36 -5.05
CA SER A 500 20.11 38.08 -5.05
C SER A 500 20.61 36.78 -4.40
N SER A 501 20.92 35.78 -5.23
CA SER A 501 21.98 34.79 -4.98
C SER A 501 22.97 34.85 -6.15
N PRO A 502 24.30 34.99 -5.90
CA PRO A 502 25.27 35.00 -6.97
C PRO A 502 25.57 33.54 -7.37
N HIS A 503 25.24 33.24 -8.63
CA HIS A 503 25.59 32.03 -9.39
C HIS A 503 24.59 30.86 -9.33
N GLY A 504 24.12 30.47 -10.52
CA GLY A 504 23.25 29.33 -10.79
C GLY A 504 22.01 29.73 -11.59
N LYS A 505 21.64 28.92 -12.59
CA LYS A 505 20.31 28.96 -13.22
C LYS A 505 19.28 28.67 -12.11
N VAL A 506 18.45 29.65 -11.77
CA VAL A 506 17.45 29.52 -10.71
C VAL A 506 16.13 29.05 -11.34
N PHE A 507 15.42 28.11 -10.71
CA PHE A 507 14.04 27.77 -11.08
C PHE A 507 13.11 28.14 -9.95
N ILE A 508 11.97 28.75 -10.27
CA ILE A 508 10.99 29.18 -9.28
C ILE A 508 9.79 28.25 -9.39
N ILE A 509 9.40 27.65 -8.27
CA ILE A 509 8.07 27.04 -8.15
C ILE A 509 7.08 28.13 -7.76
N CYS A 510 6.27 28.60 -8.71
CA CYS A 510 5.28 29.66 -8.51
C CYS A 510 3.94 29.11 -8.02
N GLN A 511 3.37 29.74 -6.99
CA GLN A 511 1.99 29.55 -6.56
C GLN A 511 1.04 30.34 -7.48
N LYS A 512 0.05 29.65 -8.06
CA LYS A 512 -1.04 30.32 -8.79
C LYS A 512 -2.13 30.68 -7.78
N ASP A 513 -2.12 31.91 -7.25
CA ASP A 513 -3.30 32.41 -6.53
C ASP A 513 -4.43 32.61 -7.54
N VAL A 514 -5.57 31.95 -7.30
CA VAL A 514 -6.84 32.15 -8.01
C VAL A 514 -7.62 33.23 -7.30
#